data_AF-A0A441V9D9-F1
#
_entry.id   AF-A0A441V9D9-F1
#
_cell.length_a   1.000
_cell.length_b   1.000
_cell.length_c   1.000
_cell.angle_alpha   90.00
_cell.angle_beta   90.00
_cell.angle_gamma   90.00
#
_symmetry.space_group_name_H-M   'P 1'
#
loop_
_entity.id
_entity.type
_entity.pdbx_description
1 polymer ?
#
loop_
_entity_poly.entity_id
_entity_poly.type
_entity_poly.pdbx_seq_one_letter_code
_entity_poly.pdbx_strand_id
1 'polypeptide(L)'
;MATQYPTRLVKLGVSDSIRSRGSNDSVWGAMSPDELPKLKTSVPGQYLGYGLQPIRLCFHLMNEASGSKISLEHLDDVAIHHKSGTVILEQTKSAPSSNPASNKSAELWKALSNWAELPKPLFDSVNVFRYYVTPFKSGDLVHELNDAKDAGKAAILLKRFKKKSFQGTPGIGAEPLIAKFLAANDEVCSRVIERFELISEDDPLQAIR
;
A
#
# COMPACT_ATOMS: atom_id res chain seq x y z
N MET A 1 -2.98 44.45 -41.11
CA MET A 1 -3.85 45.20 -40.20
C MET A 1 -3.52 44.76 -38.78
N ALA A 2 -2.78 45.59 -38.04
CA ALA A 2 -2.44 45.37 -36.64
C ALA A 2 -2.89 46.62 -35.88
N THR A 3 -3.85 46.47 -34.98
CA THR A 3 -4.44 47.57 -34.21
C THR A 3 -3.62 47.82 -32.94
N GLN A 4 -3.32 49.10 -32.76
CA GLN A 4 -2.42 49.73 -31.80
C GLN A 4 -3.18 50.04 -30.50
N TYR A 5 -2.67 49.61 -29.35
CA TYR A 5 -3.18 50.06 -28.04
C TYR A 5 -2.41 51.31 -27.57
N PRO A 6 -3.10 52.40 -27.18
CA PRO A 6 -2.42 53.58 -26.65
C PRO A 6 -2.14 53.46 -25.15
N THR A 7 -0.87 53.63 -24.80
CA THR A 7 -0.38 53.92 -23.45
C THR A 7 -0.85 55.31 -23.00
N ARG A 8 -1.36 55.44 -21.77
CA ARG A 8 -1.47 56.75 -21.09
C ARG A 8 -1.00 56.65 -19.64
N LEU A 9 0.17 57.21 -19.41
CA LEU A 9 0.75 57.58 -18.11
C LEU A 9 0.05 58.84 -17.61
N VAL A 10 -0.44 58.87 -16.36
CA VAL A 10 -0.75 60.13 -15.67
C VAL A 10 -0.30 60.07 -14.20
N LYS A 11 0.82 60.77 -13.98
CA LYS A 11 1.30 61.57 -12.83
C LYS A 11 1.11 61.07 -11.39
N LEU A 12 2.29 60.84 -10.78
CA LEU A 12 2.62 60.93 -9.36
C LEU A 12 2.09 62.23 -8.73
N GLY A 13 1.26 62.08 -7.71
CA GLY A 13 1.02 63.09 -6.68
C GLY A 13 1.56 62.57 -5.36
N VAL A 14 2.71 63.10 -4.92
CA VAL A 14 3.24 62.89 -3.57
C VAL A 14 2.46 63.82 -2.64
N SER A 15 1.81 63.25 -1.62
CA SER A 15 1.41 64.03 -0.44
C SER A 15 1.86 63.29 0.81
N ASP A 16 2.90 63.84 1.43
CA ASP A 16 3.35 63.48 2.76
C ASP A 16 2.23 63.70 3.79
N SER A 17 1.76 62.62 4.40
CA SER A 17 1.29 62.69 5.78
C SER A 17 1.59 61.36 6.48
N ILE A 18 2.75 61.34 7.12
CA ILE A 18 3.11 60.36 8.13
C ILE A 18 2.08 60.50 9.28
N ARG A 19 1.20 59.52 9.40
CA ARG A 19 0.59 59.16 10.69
C ARG A 19 0.91 57.70 10.94
N SER A 20 1.80 57.49 11.90
CA SER A 20 2.07 56.21 12.55
C SER A 20 0.75 55.57 13.01
N ARG A 21 0.26 54.59 12.24
CA ARG A 21 -0.70 53.60 12.73
C ARG A 21 0.10 52.33 12.96
N GLY A 22 -0.06 51.80 14.17
CA GLY A 22 0.77 50.75 14.75
C GLY A 22 0.98 49.56 13.82
N SER A 23 2.19 49.00 13.94
CA SER A 23 2.51 47.64 13.52
C SER A 23 1.37 46.70 13.92
N ASN A 24 0.67 46.19 12.91
CA ASN A 24 -0.20 45.03 13.02
C ASN A 24 0.20 44.00 11.96
N ASP A 25 1.50 43.98 11.62
CA ASP A 25 2.10 43.05 10.66
C ASP A 25 2.49 41.74 11.36
N SER A 26 1.56 41.11 12.09
CA SER A 26 1.86 39.83 12.75
C SER A 26 0.67 38.93 13.11
N VAL A 27 -0.41 38.88 12.31
CA VAL A 27 -1.55 37.99 12.63
C VAL A 27 -1.76 36.85 11.61
N TRP A 28 -1.12 36.88 10.45
CA TRP A 28 -1.09 35.73 9.55
C TRP A 28 0.20 34.94 9.79
N GLY A 29 0.34 34.38 10.98
CA GLY A 29 1.21 33.20 11.12
C GLY A 29 0.72 32.19 10.08
N ALA A 30 1.59 31.76 9.17
CA ALA A 30 1.22 30.79 8.16
C ALA A 30 0.66 29.55 8.89
N MET A 31 -0.66 29.36 8.82
CA MET A 31 -1.30 28.18 9.39
C MET A 31 -0.68 26.96 8.72
N SER A 32 -0.33 25.95 9.53
CA SER A 32 0.08 24.67 8.97
C SER A 32 -1.06 24.14 8.08
N PRO A 33 -0.78 23.48 6.94
CA PRO A 33 -1.81 22.82 6.14
C PRO A 33 -2.78 21.95 6.98
N ASP A 34 -2.28 21.37 8.08
CA ASP A 34 -3.07 20.56 9.02
C ASP A 34 -4.11 21.33 9.84
N GLU A 35 -3.94 22.66 9.99
CA GLU A 35 -4.85 23.53 10.73
C GLU A 35 -6.00 24.05 9.85
N LEU A 36 -5.91 23.84 8.53
CA LEU A 36 -6.96 24.22 7.60
C LEU A 36 -8.17 23.28 7.72
N PRO A 37 -9.40 23.82 7.69
CA PRO A 37 -10.60 22.99 7.76
C PRO A 37 -10.67 22.05 6.55
N LYS A 38 -10.88 20.75 6.81
CA LYS A 38 -11.08 19.76 5.75
C LYS A 38 -12.28 20.16 4.89
N LEU A 39 -12.05 20.31 3.59
CA LEU A 39 -13.12 20.53 2.62
C LEU A 39 -14.04 19.30 2.58
N LYS A 40 -15.35 19.52 2.59
CA LYS A 40 -16.36 18.45 2.48
C LYS A 40 -16.25 17.62 1.20
N THR A 41 -15.63 18.18 0.15
CA THR A 41 -15.38 17.52 -1.13
C THR A 41 -14.08 16.72 -1.16
N SER A 42 -13.23 16.84 -0.12
CA SER A 42 -11.99 16.08 -0.02
C SER A 42 -12.30 14.64 0.40
N VAL A 43 -11.89 13.68 -0.43
CA VAL A 43 -12.09 12.23 -0.21
C VAL A 43 -10.75 11.48 -0.14
N PRO A 44 -9.87 11.82 0.80
CA PRO A 44 -8.49 11.31 0.84
C PRO A 44 -8.41 9.79 1.01
N GLY A 45 -9.39 9.17 1.68
CA GLY A 45 -9.43 7.71 1.85
C GLY A 45 -9.67 6.95 0.55
N GLN A 46 -10.50 7.49 -0.35
CA GLN A 46 -10.72 6.88 -1.67
C GLN A 46 -9.48 7.03 -2.54
N TYR A 47 -8.87 8.21 -2.54
CA TYR A 47 -7.61 8.42 -3.26
C TYR A 47 -6.50 7.50 -2.73
N LEU A 48 -6.39 7.28 -1.42
CA LEU A 48 -5.44 6.30 -0.87
C LEU A 48 -5.66 4.90 -1.44
N GLY A 49 -6.91 4.44 -1.51
CA GLY A 49 -7.24 3.14 -2.08
C GLY A 49 -6.78 3.01 -3.53
N TYR A 50 -6.99 4.03 -4.36
CA TYR A 50 -6.60 4.00 -5.78
C TYR A 50 -5.12 4.32 -6.03
N GLY A 51 -4.54 5.20 -5.22
CA GLY A 51 -3.21 5.74 -5.42
C GLY A 51 -2.10 4.84 -4.88
N LEU A 52 -2.42 3.91 -3.98
CA LEU A 52 -1.41 3.10 -3.31
C LEU A 52 -0.55 2.29 -4.29
N GLN A 53 -1.15 1.59 -5.25
CA GLN A 53 -0.40 0.74 -6.17
C GLN A 53 0.54 1.54 -7.09
N PRO A 54 0.13 2.67 -7.73
CA PRO A 54 1.07 3.54 -8.44
C PRO A 54 2.22 4.07 -7.58
N ILE A 55 1.97 4.35 -6.30
CA ILE A 55 3.02 4.83 -5.38
C ILE A 55 4.03 3.71 -5.10
N ARG A 56 3.55 2.50 -4.83
CA ARG A 56 4.40 1.31 -4.65
C ARG A 56 5.21 1.01 -5.92
N LEU A 57 4.59 1.12 -7.10
CA LEU A 57 5.29 1.06 -8.38
C LEU A 57 6.44 2.09 -8.46
N CYS A 58 6.15 3.37 -8.18
CA CYS A 58 7.16 4.43 -8.19
C CYS A 58 8.27 4.19 -7.16
N PHE A 59 7.92 3.73 -5.96
CA PHE A 59 8.87 3.35 -4.93
C PHE A 59 9.84 2.30 -5.45
N HIS A 60 9.36 1.22 -6.08
CA HIS A 60 10.24 0.20 -6.65
C HIS A 60 11.05 0.71 -7.83
N LEU A 61 10.49 1.54 -8.71
CA LEU A 61 11.25 2.13 -9.82
C LEU A 61 12.46 2.96 -9.35
N MET A 62 12.38 3.56 -8.17
CA MET A 62 13.48 4.36 -7.59
C MET A 62 14.46 3.55 -6.75
N ASN A 63 14.05 2.43 -6.16
CA ASN A 63 14.85 1.69 -5.18
C ASN A 63 15.42 0.36 -5.70
N GLU A 64 14.83 -0.22 -6.76
CA GLU A 64 15.29 -1.50 -7.29
C GLU A 64 16.57 -1.37 -8.12
N ALA A 65 17.35 -2.45 -8.15
CA ALA A 65 18.60 -2.50 -8.91
C ALA A 65 18.38 -2.26 -10.41
N SER A 66 19.35 -1.61 -11.05
CA SER A 66 19.28 -1.24 -12.47
C SER A 66 18.94 -2.44 -13.37
N GLY A 67 17.91 -2.25 -14.19
CA GLY A 67 17.37 -3.20 -15.16
C GLY A 67 16.49 -4.30 -14.57
N SER A 68 16.06 -4.16 -13.32
CA SER A 68 14.79 -4.75 -12.87
C SER A 68 13.64 -4.09 -13.63
N LYS A 69 12.56 -4.83 -13.89
CA LYS A 69 11.32 -4.28 -14.47
C LYS A 69 10.24 -4.32 -13.40
N ILE A 70 9.43 -3.27 -13.33
CA ILE A 70 8.31 -3.22 -12.39
C ILE A 70 7.02 -3.17 -13.18
N SER A 71 6.04 -4.00 -12.82
CA SER A 71 4.72 -4.03 -13.46
C SER A 71 3.62 -3.71 -12.46
N LEU A 72 2.59 -3.01 -12.92
CA LEU A 72 1.39 -2.65 -12.17
C LEU A 72 0.20 -3.42 -12.77
N GLU A 73 -0.60 -4.08 -11.92
CA GLU A 73 -1.82 -4.82 -12.33
C GLU A 73 -1.58 -5.83 -13.47
N HIS A 74 -0.42 -6.50 -13.45
CA HIS A 74 -0.05 -7.49 -14.48
C HIS A 74 0.07 -8.92 -13.92
N LEU A 75 0.96 -9.13 -12.97
CA LEU A 75 1.11 -10.41 -12.26
C LEU A 75 0.47 -10.38 -10.86
N ASP A 76 0.45 -9.20 -10.26
CA ASP A 76 -0.13 -8.88 -8.97
C ASP A 76 -0.41 -7.36 -8.97
N ASP A 77 -0.87 -6.77 -7.85
CA ASP A 77 -1.08 -5.33 -7.71
C ASP A 77 0.19 -4.59 -8.16
N VAL A 78 1.36 -5.02 -7.64
CA VAL A 78 2.69 -4.64 -8.12
C VAL A 78 3.59 -5.87 -8.18
N ALA A 79 4.43 -5.99 -9.20
CA ALA A 79 5.44 -7.04 -9.28
C ALA A 79 6.81 -6.51 -9.71
N ILE A 80 7.86 -7.05 -9.09
CA ILE A 80 9.27 -6.74 -9.37
C ILE A 80 9.88 -7.93 -10.09
N HIS A 81 10.42 -7.69 -11.29
CA HIS A 81 11.02 -8.69 -12.15
C HIS A 81 12.53 -8.47 -12.18
N HIS A 82 13.28 -9.31 -11.49
CA HIS A 82 14.73 -9.19 -11.44
C HIS A 82 15.39 -9.79 -12.70
N LYS A 83 16.60 -9.31 -13.02
CA LYS A 83 17.42 -9.85 -14.12
C LYS A 83 17.74 -11.34 -13.97
N SER A 84 17.77 -11.85 -12.74
CA SER A 84 17.97 -13.26 -12.43
C SER A 84 16.81 -14.16 -12.86
N GLY A 85 15.67 -13.57 -13.24
CA GLY A 85 14.42 -14.28 -13.51
C GLY A 85 13.56 -14.53 -12.27
N THR A 86 14.00 -14.11 -11.08
CA THR A 86 13.14 -14.15 -9.88
C THR A 86 12.15 -13.00 -9.86
N VAL A 87 10.98 -13.25 -9.27
CA VAL A 87 9.88 -12.29 -9.18
C VAL A 87 9.45 -12.07 -7.73
N ILE A 88 9.24 -10.82 -7.35
CA ILE A 88 8.47 -10.48 -6.14
C ILE A 88 7.06 -10.11 -6.57
N LEU A 89 6.06 -10.72 -5.95
CA LEU A 89 4.66 -10.33 -6.10
C LEU A 89 4.22 -9.58 -4.85
N GLU A 90 3.68 -8.38 -5.00
CA GLU A 90 3.23 -7.52 -3.90
C GLU A 90 1.72 -7.27 -4.03
N GLN A 91 0.96 -7.70 -3.01
CA GLN A 91 -0.42 -7.30 -2.79
C GLN A 91 -0.44 -6.09 -1.85
N THR A 92 -1.11 -5.02 -2.24
CA THR A 92 -1.18 -3.77 -1.48
C THR A 92 -2.54 -3.61 -0.80
N LYS A 93 -2.58 -3.15 0.45
CA LYS A 93 -3.81 -2.97 1.22
C LYS A 93 -3.83 -1.62 1.91
N SER A 94 -4.74 -0.75 1.47
CA SER A 94 -5.10 0.46 2.18
C SER A 94 -6.27 0.17 3.12
N ALA A 95 -6.03 0.24 4.43
CA ALA A 95 -7.03 -0.12 5.44
C ALA A 95 -7.14 0.90 6.58
N PRO A 96 -7.76 2.07 6.33
CA PRO A 96 -7.92 3.09 7.37
C PRO A 96 -8.81 2.60 8.53
N SER A 97 -9.87 1.85 8.22
CA SER A 97 -10.90 1.42 9.19
C SER A 97 -10.95 -0.07 9.48
N SER A 98 -10.18 -0.90 8.77
CA SER A 98 -10.11 -2.36 8.95
C SER A 98 -8.71 -2.82 9.38
N ASN A 99 -8.57 -4.10 9.70
CA ASN A 99 -7.26 -4.73 9.93
C ASN A 99 -7.05 -5.92 8.95
N PRO A 100 -6.47 -5.67 7.77
CA PRO A 100 -6.17 -6.70 6.78
C PRO A 100 -5.12 -7.69 7.27
N ALA A 101 -4.34 -7.35 8.31
CA ALA A 101 -3.32 -8.19 8.93
C ALA A 101 -3.86 -9.11 10.05
N SER A 102 -5.17 -9.06 10.34
CA SER A 102 -5.78 -9.92 11.36
C SER A 102 -5.85 -11.40 10.94
N ASN A 103 -5.86 -12.31 11.92
CA ASN A 103 -5.81 -13.77 11.69
C ASN A 103 -6.91 -14.31 10.77
N LYS A 104 -8.08 -13.64 10.75
CA LYS A 104 -9.26 -14.01 9.96
C LYS A 104 -9.65 -12.94 8.94
N SER A 105 -8.71 -12.07 8.57
CA SER A 105 -8.90 -11.11 7.49
C SER A 105 -9.20 -11.83 6.17
N ALA A 106 -10.34 -11.53 5.57
CA ALA A 106 -10.67 -12.02 4.24
C ALA A 106 -9.63 -11.53 3.20
N GLU A 107 -9.07 -10.33 3.39
CA GLU A 107 -8.07 -9.78 2.47
C GLU A 107 -6.74 -10.55 2.51
N LEU A 108 -6.30 -10.98 3.70
CA LEU A 108 -5.10 -11.80 3.87
C LEU A 108 -5.29 -13.16 3.21
N TRP A 109 -6.38 -13.85 3.55
CA TRP A 109 -6.64 -15.18 3.04
C TRP A 109 -6.90 -15.19 1.54
N LYS A 110 -7.47 -14.11 0.98
CA LYS A 110 -7.60 -13.93 -0.46
C LYS A 110 -6.22 -13.86 -1.12
N ALA A 111 -5.30 -13.03 -0.61
CA ALA A 111 -3.93 -12.94 -1.13
C ALA A 111 -3.21 -14.29 -1.10
N LEU A 112 -3.21 -14.97 0.05
CA LEU A 112 -2.61 -16.30 0.20
C LEU A 112 -3.20 -17.31 -0.79
N SER A 113 -4.53 -17.36 -0.92
CA SER A 113 -5.21 -18.28 -1.84
C SER A 113 -4.91 -17.98 -3.30
N ASN A 114 -4.81 -16.71 -3.69
CA ASN A 114 -4.48 -16.31 -5.06
C ASN A 114 -3.04 -16.69 -5.42
N TRP A 115 -2.09 -16.50 -4.51
CA TRP A 115 -0.70 -16.91 -4.71
C TRP A 115 -0.54 -18.43 -4.82
N ALA A 116 -1.34 -19.18 -4.07
CA ALA A 116 -1.35 -20.65 -4.15
C ALA A 116 -1.98 -21.18 -5.46
N GLU A 117 -2.70 -20.34 -6.21
CA GLU A 117 -3.31 -20.70 -7.50
C GLU A 117 -2.47 -20.27 -8.72
N LEU A 118 -1.29 -19.69 -8.51
CA LEU A 118 -0.44 -19.24 -9.61
C LEU A 118 -0.04 -20.40 -10.53
N PRO A 119 0.04 -20.15 -11.86
CA PRO A 119 0.58 -21.14 -12.78
C PRO A 119 1.99 -21.57 -12.37
N LYS A 120 2.27 -22.88 -12.40
CA LYS A 120 3.53 -23.44 -11.90
C LYS A 120 4.81 -22.74 -12.40
N PRO A 121 4.96 -22.37 -13.69
CA PRO A 121 6.16 -21.66 -14.15
C PRO A 121 6.36 -20.30 -13.47
N LEU A 122 5.27 -19.57 -13.20
CA LEU A 122 5.32 -18.31 -12.47
C LEU A 122 5.56 -18.58 -10.98
N PHE A 123 4.81 -19.49 -10.37
CA PHE A 123 4.99 -19.85 -8.96
C PHE A 123 6.43 -20.26 -8.64
N ASP A 124 7.08 -21.00 -9.56
CA ASP A 124 8.45 -21.44 -9.38
C ASP A 124 9.46 -20.27 -9.42
N SER A 125 9.16 -19.18 -10.14
CA SER A 125 10.02 -17.99 -10.22
C SER A 125 9.80 -17.00 -9.07
N VAL A 126 8.68 -17.06 -8.35
CA VAL A 126 8.39 -16.10 -7.27
C VAL A 126 9.29 -16.34 -6.07
N ASN A 127 10.20 -15.43 -5.74
CA ASN A 127 11.04 -15.58 -4.54
C ASN A 127 10.41 -14.96 -3.28
N VAL A 128 9.50 -14.00 -3.42
CA VAL A 128 8.80 -13.36 -2.29
C VAL A 128 7.33 -13.11 -2.64
N PHE A 129 6.44 -13.47 -1.73
CA PHE A 129 5.04 -13.06 -1.71
C PHE A 129 4.86 -11.97 -0.66
N ARG A 130 4.83 -10.71 -1.09
CA ARG A 130 4.79 -9.55 -0.21
C ARG A 130 3.36 -9.09 0.02
N TYR A 131 3.01 -8.97 1.29
CA TYR A 131 1.77 -8.37 1.74
C TYR A 131 2.08 -6.99 2.32
N TYR A 132 1.82 -5.96 1.52
CA TYR A 132 2.06 -4.57 1.91
C TYR A 132 0.77 -3.98 2.51
N VAL A 133 0.85 -3.45 3.73
CA VAL A 133 -0.29 -2.91 4.47
C VAL A 133 0.00 -1.48 4.93
N THR A 134 -0.95 -0.58 4.67
CA THR A 134 -0.88 0.79 5.15
C THR A 134 -2.28 1.37 5.46
N PRO A 135 -2.46 2.24 6.47
CA PRO A 135 -1.50 2.58 7.53
C PRO A 135 -1.10 1.35 8.35
N PHE A 136 -0.13 1.50 9.26
CA PHE A 136 0.41 0.38 10.02
C PHE A 136 -0.70 -0.44 10.69
N LYS A 137 -0.74 -1.74 10.38
CA LYS A 137 -1.57 -2.76 11.03
C LYS A 137 -0.76 -4.02 11.27
N SER A 138 -1.13 -4.78 12.30
CA SER A 138 -0.45 -6.00 12.68
C SER A 138 -1.46 -7.04 13.19
N GLY A 139 -1.02 -8.30 13.26
CA GLY A 139 -1.71 -9.43 13.87
C GLY A 139 -0.77 -10.62 14.05
N ASP A 140 -1.09 -11.51 14.99
CA ASP A 140 -0.21 -12.64 15.34
C ASP A 140 0.09 -13.52 14.12
N LEU A 141 -0.93 -13.84 13.31
CA LEU A 141 -0.77 -14.72 12.16
C LEU A 141 0.19 -14.15 11.11
N VAL A 142 0.11 -12.86 10.79
CA VAL A 142 1.01 -12.28 9.77
C VAL A 142 2.45 -12.21 10.26
N HIS A 143 2.66 -12.05 11.58
CA HIS A 143 4.00 -12.14 12.16
C HIS A 143 4.53 -13.57 12.08
N GLU A 144 3.73 -14.57 12.47
CA GLU A 144 4.15 -15.96 12.38
C GLU A 144 4.41 -16.39 10.93
N LEU A 145 3.59 -15.94 9.97
CA LEU A 145 3.84 -16.14 8.54
C LEU A 145 5.16 -15.49 8.11
N ASN A 146 5.38 -14.23 8.50
CA ASN A 146 6.60 -13.50 8.16
C ASN A 146 7.85 -14.16 8.75
N ASP A 147 7.75 -14.77 9.93
CA ASP A 147 8.88 -15.42 10.62
C ASP A 147 9.12 -16.88 10.17
N ALA A 148 8.17 -17.47 9.43
CA ALA A 148 8.21 -18.86 8.99
C ALA A 148 9.07 -19.08 7.74
N LYS A 149 10.31 -18.58 7.75
CA LYS A 149 11.27 -18.67 6.63
C LYS A 149 11.93 -20.06 6.46
N ASP A 150 11.48 -21.05 7.20
CA ASP A 150 12.00 -22.41 7.16
C ASP A 150 10.87 -23.44 7.10
N ALA A 151 11.17 -24.60 6.51
CA ALA A 151 10.21 -25.67 6.28
C ALA A 151 9.57 -26.21 7.57
N GLY A 152 10.29 -26.16 8.70
CA GLY A 152 9.78 -26.61 9.99
C GLY A 152 8.65 -25.71 10.49
N LYS A 153 8.89 -24.39 10.51
CA LYS A 153 7.87 -23.41 10.89
C LYS A 153 6.70 -23.39 9.91
N ALA A 154 6.96 -23.47 8.62
CA ALA A 154 5.92 -23.51 7.60
C ALA A 154 5.01 -24.74 7.77
N ALA A 155 5.59 -25.92 8.03
CA ALA A 155 4.82 -27.14 8.30
C ALA A 155 3.98 -27.03 9.58
N ILE A 156 4.49 -26.40 10.64
CA ILE A 156 3.74 -26.15 11.89
C ILE A 156 2.50 -25.28 11.59
N LEU A 157 2.67 -24.19 10.83
CA LEU A 157 1.59 -23.30 10.44
C LEU A 157 0.56 -24.00 9.57
N LEU A 158 1.00 -24.74 8.54
CA LEU A 158 0.12 -25.49 7.66
C LEU A 158 -0.70 -26.53 8.43
N LYS A 159 -0.06 -27.26 9.36
CA LYS A 159 -0.76 -28.20 10.24
C LYS A 159 -1.80 -27.51 11.11
N ARG A 160 -1.52 -26.27 11.56
CA ARG A 160 -2.50 -25.46 12.32
C ARG A 160 -3.68 -25.05 11.44
N PHE A 161 -3.44 -24.63 10.18
CA PHE A 161 -4.50 -24.22 9.26
C PHE A 161 -5.47 -25.35 8.90
N LYS A 162 -5.00 -26.60 8.92
CA LYS A 162 -5.82 -27.80 8.69
C LYS A 162 -6.73 -28.17 9.86
N LYS A 163 -6.56 -27.58 11.05
CA LYS A 163 -7.43 -27.87 12.20
C LYS A 163 -8.80 -27.23 11.99
N LYS A 164 -9.88 -27.97 12.26
CA LYS A 164 -11.26 -27.44 12.22
C LYS A 164 -11.45 -26.21 13.11
N SER A 165 -10.80 -26.20 14.29
CA SER A 165 -10.82 -25.04 15.20
C SER A 165 -10.19 -23.79 14.59
N PHE A 166 -9.26 -23.96 13.65
CA PHE A 166 -8.71 -22.84 12.88
C PHE A 166 -9.65 -22.46 11.75
N GLN A 167 -10.08 -23.40 10.90
CA GLN A 167 -10.90 -23.08 9.71
C GLN A 167 -12.20 -22.35 10.09
N GLY A 168 -12.85 -22.78 11.17
CA GLY A 168 -14.13 -22.23 11.60
C GLY A 168 -15.30 -22.94 10.90
N THR A 169 -16.44 -22.26 10.82
CA THR A 169 -17.64 -22.81 10.21
C THR A 169 -17.58 -22.68 8.68
N PRO A 170 -17.85 -23.76 7.93
CA PRO A 170 -17.88 -23.73 6.47
C PRO A 170 -18.73 -22.60 5.90
N GLY A 171 -18.20 -21.86 4.94
CA GLY A 171 -18.93 -20.77 4.26
C GLY A 171 -18.95 -19.43 4.99
N ILE A 172 -18.39 -19.33 6.21
CA ILE A 172 -18.48 -18.13 7.04
C ILE A 172 -17.12 -17.43 7.14
N GLY A 173 -17.13 -16.10 6.94
CA GLY A 173 -15.95 -15.25 7.12
C GLY A 173 -14.82 -15.62 6.17
N ALA A 174 -13.62 -15.84 6.70
CA ALA A 174 -12.44 -16.23 5.91
C ALA A 174 -12.37 -17.73 5.57
N GLU A 175 -13.28 -18.56 6.11
CA GLU A 175 -13.22 -20.01 5.92
C GLU A 175 -13.15 -20.45 4.44
N PRO A 176 -13.96 -19.90 3.51
CA PRO A 176 -13.89 -20.30 2.10
C PRO A 176 -12.51 -20.06 1.47
N LEU A 177 -11.84 -18.97 1.87
CA LEU A 177 -10.52 -18.60 1.37
C LEU A 177 -9.41 -19.46 2.01
N ILE A 178 -9.59 -19.85 3.28
CA ILE A 178 -8.71 -20.83 3.94
C ILE A 178 -8.82 -22.19 3.26
N ALA A 179 -10.04 -22.66 3.00
CA ALA A 179 -10.28 -23.92 2.31
C ALA A 179 -9.68 -23.89 0.89
N LYS A 180 -9.88 -22.77 0.18
CA LYS A 180 -9.29 -22.52 -1.14
C LYS A 180 -7.75 -22.59 -1.12
N PHE A 181 -7.11 -21.92 -0.17
CA PHE A 181 -5.66 -21.99 0.01
C PHE A 181 -5.19 -23.44 0.24
N LEU A 182 -5.84 -24.16 1.15
CA LEU A 182 -5.47 -25.55 1.48
C LEU A 182 -5.71 -26.55 0.33
N ALA A 183 -6.58 -26.22 -0.63
CA ALA A 183 -6.82 -27.06 -1.81
C ALA A 183 -5.64 -27.06 -2.80
N ALA A 184 -4.72 -26.09 -2.72
CA ALA A 184 -3.56 -25.99 -3.60
C ALA A 184 -2.47 -27.03 -3.34
N ASN A 185 -2.65 -27.93 -2.35
CA ASN A 185 -1.70 -28.92 -1.82
C ASN A 185 -0.63 -28.38 -0.85
N ASP A 186 -0.03 -29.29 -0.08
CA ASP A 186 0.88 -28.97 1.03
C ASP A 186 2.19 -28.32 0.59
N GLU A 187 2.73 -28.74 -0.54
CA GLU A 187 4.00 -28.22 -1.07
C GLU A 187 3.84 -26.76 -1.48
N VAL A 188 2.76 -26.46 -2.22
CA VAL A 188 2.43 -25.09 -2.64
C VAL A 188 2.14 -24.21 -1.42
N CYS A 189 1.30 -24.68 -0.49
CA CYS A 189 0.98 -23.93 0.72
C CYS A 189 2.23 -23.62 1.55
N SER A 190 3.11 -24.61 1.74
CA SER A 190 4.34 -24.43 2.52
C SER A 190 5.25 -23.41 1.86
N ARG A 191 5.41 -23.47 0.53
CA ARG A 191 6.24 -22.52 -0.21
C ARG A 191 5.68 -21.10 -0.21
N VAL A 192 4.36 -20.91 -0.22
CA VAL A 192 3.75 -19.59 0.00
C VAL A 192 4.08 -19.06 1.40
N ILE A 193 3.95 -19.90 2.43
CA ILE A 193 4.26 -19.53 3.82
C ILE A 193 5.75 -19.15 3.95
N GLU A 194 6.66 -19.97 3.43
CA GLU A 194 8.11 -19.75 3.50
C GLU A 194 8.57 -18.44 2.85
N ARG A 195 7.89 -18.05 1.76
CA ARG A 195 8.22 -16.87 0.96
C ARG A 195 7.36 -15.66 1.30
N PHE A 196 6.45 -15.78 2.27
CA PHE A 196 5.58 -14.68 2.70
C PHE A 196 6.38 -13.59 3.39
N GLU A 197 6.21 -12.33 2.99
CA GLU A 197 6.81 -11.16 3.63
C GLU A 197 5.74 -10.14 3.98
N LEU A 198 5.74 -9.66 5.23
CA LEU A 198 4.91 -8.55 5.67
C LEU A 198 5.72 -7.25 5.62
N ILE A 199 5.21 -6.25 4.91
CA ILE A 199 5.63 -4.86 5.09
C ILE A 199 4.40 -4.09 5.58
N SER A 200 4.50 -3.52 6.78
CA SER A 200 3.43 -2.73 7.38
C SER A 200 4.03 -1.43 7.87
N GLU A 201 3.53 -0.32 7.36
CA GLU A 201 4.08 1.02 7.63
C GLU A 201 2.97 2.06 7.68
N ASP A 202 3.28 3.20 8.29
CA ASP A 202 2.37 4.35 8.30
C ASP A 202 2.00 4.79 6.87
N ASP A 203 0.90 5.53 6.75
CA ASP A 203 0.38 5.95 5.45
C ASP A 203 1.42 6.79 4.68
N PRO A 204 2.04 6.25 3.61
CA PRO A 204 3.11 6.95 2.88
C PRO A 204 2.57 8.19 2.17
N LEU A 205 1.24 8.30 2.00
CA LEU A 205 0.59 9.48 1.47
C LEU A 205 0.42 10.60 2.49
N GLN A 206 0.61 10.38 3.79
CA GLN A 206 0.46 11.48 4.76
C GLN A 206 1.40 12.64 4.46
N ALA A 207 2.64 12.37 4.06
CA ALA A 207 3.64 13.41 3.81
C ALA A 207 3.37 14.26 2.56
N ILE A 208 2.46 13.84 1.67
CA ILE A 208 2.15 14.53 0.42
C ILE A 208 0.68 14.95 0.29
N ARG A 209 -0.07 14.90 1.39
CA ARG A 209 -1.44 15.42 1.51
C ARG A 209 -1.43 16.80 2.15
#